data_AF-A0A960MVF6-F1
#
_entry.id   AF-A0A960MVF6-F1
#
_cell.length_a   1.000
_cell.length_b   1.000
_cell.length_c   1.000
_cell.angle_alpha   90.00
_cell.angle_beta   90.00
_cell.angle_gamma   90.00
#
_symmetry.space_group_name_H-M   'P 1'
#
loop_
_entity.id
_entity.type
_entity.pdbx_description
1 polymer ?
#
loop_
_entity_poly.entity_id
_entity_poly.type
_entity_poly.pdbx_seq_one_letter_code
_entity_poly.pdbx_strand_id
1 'polypeptide(L)'
;LIIAGTRDATFDFNGTWDLFKDVKRFYSRLGRTDAVDINAPDAPHGFTLQQREAVASWMHRWLLGKEKLIREVDPLPDSFNDEQLREWNQPDWTQEQLQCSPAGQVLLMEGERSVFQINADTAAALRESRAPKWKTLSEAEKRATIRDTIGSPSDDTLSNPRPNRVGSVTRQGYVIEKLTLEVEPGLVLPALAFVPDHPAGTATLYLHGSSMTADAAPGGPIEALVKAGQVVLAAELRGIGETETGHGKNEFGKGRFGPDNLDILTAYLMGKNYVGMRTGDAQRWTRVLSNWEPKPNALHLVAIGEAAIPALHAAALDAGRFESVSIRGMLPDWESLVGVGETHDQAVNTVHGVLRHYDLPDLVPLAGGDDQVTIEHPISPLGTPIP
;
A
#
# COMPACT_ATOMS: atom_id res chain seq x y z
N LEU A 1 18.65 21.64 16.52
CA LEU A 1 17.95 21.41 17.79
C LEU A 1 16.73 20.53 17.52
N ILE A 2 16.58 19.44 18.26
CA ILE A 2 15.36 18.63 18.33
C ILE A 2 14.56 19.13 19.53
N ILE A 3 13.25 19.30 19.37
CA ILE A 3 12.33 19.63 20.47
C ILE A 3 11.37 18.46 20.64
N ALA A 4 11.30 17.90 21.85
CA ALA A 4 10.47 16.73 22.11
C ALA A 4 10.02 16.70 23.57
N GLY A 5 8.72 16.81 23.83
CA GLY A 5 8.20 16.65 25.19
C GLY A 5 8.36 15.19 25.63
N THR A 6 8.78 14.96 26.87
CA THR A 6 8.97 13.58 27.37
C THR A 6 7.65 12.84 27.62
N ARG A 7 6.52 13.56 27.67
CA ARG A 7 5.15 13.01 27.81
C ARG A 7 4.34 13.14 26.51
N ASP A 8 5.00 13.24 25.36
CA ASP A 8 4.33 13.30 24.06
C ASP A 8 3.56 12.00 23.78
N ALA A 9 2.27 12.12 23.51
CA ALA A 9 1.39 10.99 23.23
C ALA A 9 1.30 10.65 21.73
N THR A 10 1.82 11.52 20.87
CA THR A 10 1.80 11.39 19.40
C THR A 10 3.11 10.81 18.90
N PHE A 11 4.25 11.30 19.40
CA PHE A 11 5.58 10.88 19.00
C PHE A 11 6.32 10.27 20.18
N ASP A 12 6.73 9.01 20.06
CA ASP A 12 7.46 8.31 21.12
C ASP A 12 8.80 9.00 21.44
N PHE A 13 8.97 9.39 22.70
CA PHE A 13 10.17 10.09 23.14
C PHE A 13 11.40 9.18 23.12
N ASN A 14 11.26 7.88 23.41
CA ASN A 14 12.41 6.96 23.42
C ASN A 14 13.01 6.81 22.02
N GLY A 15 12.16 6.64 21.00
CA GLY A 15 12.59 6.65 19.60
C GLY A 15 13.25 7.97 19.20
N THR A 16 12.71 9.11 19.66
CA THR A 16 13.33 10.43 19.44
C THR A 16 14.71 10.54 20.10
N TRP A 17 14.85 10.01 21.31
CA TRP A 17 16.10 10.01 22.07
C TRP A 17 17.17 9.11 21.42
N ASP A 18 16.78 7.95 20.92
CA ASP A 18 17.68 7.07 20.17
C ASP A 18 18.14 7.71 18.86
N LEU A 19 17.22 8.32 18.10
CA LEU A 19 17.56 9.11 16.92
C LEU A 19 18.55 10.24 17.26
N PHE A 20 18.31 10.97 18.36
CA PHE A 20 19.22 12.02 18.80
C PHE A 20 20.64 11.49 19.05
N LYS A 21 20.79 10.34 19.74
CA LYS A 21 22.11 9.73 19.98
C LYS A 21 22.82 9.40 18.66
N ASP A 22 22.11 8.82 17.71
CA ASP A 22 22.66 8.45 16.41
C ASP A 22 23.10 9.69 15.61
N VAL A 23 22.25 10.72 15.56
CA VAL A 23 22.58 11.98 14.88
C VAL A 23 23.73 12.70 15.60
N LYS A 24 23.75 12.74 16.93
CA LYS A 24 24.84 13.35 17.71
C LYS A 24 26.17 12.63 17.44
N ARG A 25 26.16 11.30 17.35
CA ARG A 25 27.34 10.50 16.96
C ARG A 25 27.77 10.75 15.53
N PHE A 26 26.82 10.96 14.61
CA PHE A 26 27.15 11.33 13.24
C PHE A 26 27.84 12.71 13.19
N TYR A 27 27.25 13.72 13.83
CA TYR A 27 27.81 15.08 13.85
C TYR A 27 29.13 15.18 14.62
N SER A 28 29.40 14.30 15.59
CA SER A 28 30.70 14.25 16.25
C SER A 28 31.83 13.86 15.30
N ARG A 29 31.57 12.95 14.35
CA ARG A 29 32.53 12.57 13.29
C ARG A 29 32.80 13.71 12.31
N LEU A 30 31.87 14.65 12.17
CA LEU A 30 32.03 15.85 11.35
C LEU A 30 32.74 16.99 12.10
N GLY A 31 33.13 16.79 13.37
CA GLY A 31 33.69 17.86 14.21
C GLY A 31 32.68 18.95 14.58
N ARG A 32 31.38 18.64 14.48
CA ARG A 32 30.26 19.59 14.68
C ARG A 32 29.28 19.07 15.74
N THR A 33 29.81 18.56 16.84
CA THR A 33 29.01 18.07 17.99
C THR A 33 28.03 19.12 18.51
N ASP A 34 28.37 20.39 18.37
CA ASP A 34 27.59 21.54 18.81
C ASP A 34 26.43 21.90 17.89
N ALA A 35 26.40 21.37 16.66
CA ALA A 35 25.38 21.68 15.65
C ALA A 35 24.10 20.83 15.77
N VAL A 36 24.05 19.89 16.71
CA VAL A 36 22.86 19.11 17.05
C VAL A 36 22.72 19.05 18.56
N ASP A 37 21.53 19.33 19.06
CA ASP A 37 21.18 19.21 20.47
C ASP A 37 19.69 18.90 20.62
N ILE A 38 19.26 18.55 21.83
CA ILE A 38 17.85 18.25 22.14
C ILE A 38 17.39 19.04 23.36
N ASN A 39 16.19 19.62 23.25
CA ASN A 39 15.44 20.18 24.37
C ASN A 39 14.26 19.25 24.66
N ALA A 40 14.30 18.61 25.83
CA ALA A 40 13.37 17.57 26.23
C ALA A 40 12.69 17.86 27.58
N PRO A 41 11.77 18.84 27.65
CA PRO A 41 11.09 19.18 28.89
C PRO A 41 10.06 18.09 29.27
N ASP A 42 9.74 18.04 30.56
CA ASP A 42 8.62 17.24 31.07
C ASP A 42 7.27 17.85 30.68
N ALA A 43 6.90 17.68 29.42
CA ALA A 43 5.74 18.30 28.78
C ALA A 43 5.05 17.35 27.81
N PRO A 44 3.74 17.55 27.55
CA PRO A 44 3.03 16.85 26.48
C PRO A 44 3.48 17.32 25.08
N HIS A 45 2.82 16.80 24.04
CA HIS A 45 3.00 17.27 22.66
C HIS A 45 2.72 18.78 22.53
N GLY A 46 3.61 19.54 21.88
CA GLY A 46 3.40 20.96 21.60
C GLY A 46 4.68 21.78 21.45
N PHE A 47 4.54 23.11 21.53
CA PHE A 47 5.64 24.08 21.50
C PHE A 47 5.63 24.93 22.79
N THR A 48 6.02 24.29 23.88
CA THR A 48 6.00 24.83 25.24
C THR A 48 7.03 25.92 25.46
N LEU A 49 6.85 26.70 26.54
CA LEU A 49 7.75 27.78 26.94
C LEU A 49 9.23 27.37 26.90
N GLN A 50 9.57 26.21 27.47
CA GLN A 50 10.94 25.71 27.52
C GLN A 50 11.50 25.43 26.11
N GLN A 51 10.66 24.91 25.21
CA GLN A 51 11.05 24.65 23.82
C GLN A 51 11.20 25.94 23.04
N ARG A 52 10.32 26.93 23.24
CA ARG A 52 10.41 28.24 22.59
C ARG A 52 11.68 28.98 23.00
N GLU A 53 11.97 29.06 24.30
CA GLU A 53 13.20 29.67 24.83
C GLU A 53 14.45 28.97 24.28
N ALA A 54 14.44 27.63 24.23
CA ALA A 54 15.55 26.84 23.68
C ALA A 54 15.73 27.06 22.18
N VAL A 55 14.64 27.04 21.40
CA VAL A 55 14.68 27.31 19.95
C VAL A 55 15.16 28.73 19.68
N ALA A 56 14.64 29.73 20.38
CA ALA A 56 15.05 31.10 20.20
C ALA A 56 16.54 31.28 20.51
N SER A 57 17.03 30.70 21.62
CA SER A 57 18.45 30.75 22.00
C SER A 57 19.34 30.04 20.97
N TRP A 58 18.90 28.88 20.48
CA TRP A 58 19.57 28.12 19.42
C TRP A 58 19.65 28.90 18.11
N MET A 59 18.55 29.50 17.68
CA MET A 59 18.49 30.31 16.46
C MET A 59 19.32 31.59 16.60
N HIS A 60 19.33 32.23 17.77
CA HIS A 60 20.17 33.39 18.04
C HIS A 60 21.67 33.04 17.87
N ARG A 61 22.09 31.86 18.36
CA ARG A 61 23.45 31.34 18.12
C ARG A 61 23.75 31.15 16.64
N TRP A 62 22.92 30.39 15.93
CA TRP A 62 23.25 29.94 14.58
C TRP A 62 22.93 30.94 13.47
N LEU A 63 21.90 31.76 13.62
CA LEU A 63 21.49 32.75 12.63
C LEU A 63 22.15 34.12 12.87
N LEU A 64 22.39 34.50 14.14
CA LEU A 64 22.97 35.81 14.47
C LEU A 64 24.43 35.73 14.94
N GLY A 65 25.00 34.53 15.05
CA GLY A 65 26.40 34.32 15.45
C GLY A 65 26.69 34.73 16.89
N LYS A 66 25.69 34.79 17.76
CA LYS A 66 25.80 35.28 19.13
C LYS A 66 25.10 34.35 20.10
N GLU A 67 25.67 34.13 21.28
CA GLU A 67 24.96 33.40 22.34
C GLU A 67 24.18 34.37 23.21
N LYS A 68 22.90 34.05 23.45
CA LYS A 68 22.02 34.78 24.35
C LYS A 68 21.06 33.80 24.98
N LEU A 69 20.99 33.77 26.31
CA LEU A 69 19.92 33.09 27.03
C LEU A 69 18.64 33.89 26.83
N ILE A 70 17.63 33.27 26.23
CA ILE A 70 16.32 33.88 26.03
C ILE A 70 15.35 33.35 27.08
N ARG A 71 14.64 34.27 27.73
CA ARG A 71 13.60 34.00 28.72
C ARG A 71 12.34 34.75 28.32
N GLU A 72 11.20 34.07 28.25
CA GLU A 72 9.89 34.72 28.11
C GLU A 72 9.26 34.95 29.49
N VAL A 73 9.60 34.11 30.49
CA VAL A 73 9.20 34.26 31.90
C VAL A 73 10.44 34.34 32.79
N ASP A 74 10.58 35.44 33.55
CA ASP A 74 11.71 35.68 34.45
C ASP A 74 11.26 36.33 35.77
N PRO A 75 11.45 35.67 36.94
CA PRO A 75 12.02 34.33 37.11
C PRO A 75 11.04 33.24 36.67
N LEU A 76 11.55 32.20 36.01
CA LEU A 76 10.79 30.96 35.81
C LEU A 76 10.59 30.29 37.19
N PRO A 77 9.35 29.95 37.60
CA PRO A 77 9.13 29.34 38.90
C PRO A 77 9.71 27.93 38.96
N ASP A 78 10.11 27.49 40.17
CA ASP A 78 10.75 26.18 40.41
C ASP A 78 9.86 24.99 40.02
N SER A 79 8.53 25.18 40.05
CA SER A 79 7.55 24.18 39.63
C SER A 79 6.35 24.84 38.99
N PHE A 80 5.80 24.20 37.96
CA PHE A 80 4.55 24.59 37.31
C PHE A 80 3.86 23.35 36.73
N ASN A 81 2.55 23.45 36.49
CA ASN A 81 1.74 22.37 35.91
C ASN A 81 1.39 22.65 34.44
N ASP A 82 0.70 21.70 33.80
CA ASP A 82 0.29 21.81 32.39
C ASP A 82 -0.70 22.95 32.14
N GLU A 83 -1.48 23.36 33.15
CA GLU A 83 -2.41 24.49 33.06
C GLU A 83 -1.63 25.81 32.97
N GLN A 84 -0.65 26.02 33.85
CA GLN A 84 0.24 27.18 33.81
C GLN A 84 1.05 27.26 32.50
N LEU A 85 1.53 26.12 31.97
CA LEU A 85 2.18 26.08 30.66
C LEU A 85 1.27 26.56 29.53
N ARG A 86 -0.03 26.23 29.57
CA ARG A 86 -1.01 26.71 28.59
C ARG A 86 -1.33 28.18 28.80
N GLU A 87 -1.42 28.63 30.04
CA GLU A 87 -1.61 30.04 30.38
C GLU A 87 -0.48 30.91 29.82
N TRP A 88 0.77 30.47 29.88
CA TRP A 88 1.93 31.16 29.26
C TRP A 88 2.06 30.95 27.75
N ASN A 89 1.13 30.23 27.13
CA ASN A 89 1.10 30.01 25.69
C ASN A 89 -0.09 30.76 25.05
N GLN A 90 -0.28 32.03 25.45
CA GLN A 90 -1.26 32.88 24.79
C GLN A 90 -0.77 33.24 23.38
N PRO A 91 -1.65 33.19 22.36
CA PRO A 91 -1.27 33.60 21.03
C PRO A 91 -1.09 35.13 20.97
N ASP A 92 -0.03 35.58 20.30
CA ASP A 92 0.21 37.01 20.05
C ASP A 92 -0.81 37.61 19.08
N TRP A 93 -1.43 36.77 18.24
CA TRP A 93 -2.40 37.15 17.21
C TRP A 93 -3.71 36.37 17.36
N THR A 94 -4.83 37.03 17.09
CA THR A 94 -6.12 36.34 16.98
C THR A 94 -6.16 35.46 15.74
N GLN A 95 -7.10 34.50 15.70
CA GLN A 95 -7.28 33.66 14.52
C GLN A 95 -7.57 34.51 13.27
N GLU A 96 -8.36 35.57 13.40
CA GLU A 96 -8.70 36.50 12.32
C GLU A 96 -7.47 37.25 11.80
N GLN A 97 -6.55 37.65 12.68
CA GLN A 97 -5.30 38.32 12.30
C GLN A 97 -4.34 37.38 11.54
N LEU A 98 -4.47 36.07 11.75
CA LEU A 98 -3.67 35.05 11.08
C LEU A 98 -4.31 34.55 9.77
N GLN A 99 -5.53 34.99 9.42
CA GLN A 99 -6.17 34.57 8.18
C GLN A 99 -5.44 35.16 6.96
N CYS A 100 -4.92 34.28 6.10
CA CYS A 100 -4.35 34.66 4.81
C CYS A 100 -5.37 34.67 3.66
N SER A 101 -6.62 34.27 3.91
CA SER A 101 -7.73 34.33 2.96
C SER A 101 -9.00 34.90 3.62
N PRO A 102 -9.96 35.46 2.87
CA PRO A 102 -11.10 36.18 3.44
C PRO A 102 -11.96 35.39 4.45
N ALA A 103 -12.00 34.07 4.32
CA ALA A 103 -12.75 33.17 5.19
C ALA A 103 -11.85 32.14 5.90
N GLY A 104 -10.53 32.36 5.92
CA GLY A 104 -9.55 31.44 6.51
C GLY A 104 -9.34 30.10 5.78
N GLN A 105 -10.04 29.86 4.67
CA GLN A 105 -9.84 28.71 3.79
C GLN A 105 -9.74 29.15 2.33
N VAL A 106 -8.72 28.69 1.61
CA VAL A 106 -8.50 29.03 0.19
C VAL A 106 -9.65 28.50 -0.66
N LEU A 107 -10.13 27.28 -0.41
CA LEU A 107 -11.21 26.65 -1.18
C LEU A 107 -12.57 27.37 -1.12
N LEU A 108 -12.72 28.37 -0.25
CA LEU A 108 -13.93 29.21 -0.18
C LEU A 108 -13.86 30.44 -1.09
N MET A 109 -12.71 30.73 -1.69
CA MET A 109 -12.55 31.85 -2.62
C MET A 109 -13.04 31.47 -4.02
N GLU A 110 -13.55 32.46 -4.75
CA GLU A 110 -14.06 32.28 -6.11
C GLU A 110 -12.93 31.85 -7.07
N GLY A 111 -13.18 30.77 -7.83
CA GLY A 111 -12.23 30.26 -8.83
C GLY A 111 -11.11 29.37 -8.27
N GLU A 112 -11.01 29.21 -6.95
CA GLU A 112 -10.03 28.31 -6.35
C GLU A 112 -10.36 26.84 -6.62
N ARG A 113 -9.31 26.02 -6.64
CA ARG A 113 -9.41 24.61 -7.05
C ARG A 113 -8.82 23.70 -5.99
N SER A 114 -9.49 22.57 -5.75
CA SER A 114 -8.96 21.53 -4.87
C SER A 114 -7.83 20.75 -5.56
N VAL A 115 -6.96 20.16 -4.76
CA VAL A 115 -5.94 19.22 -5.26
C VAL A 115 -6.57 18.07 -6.07
N PHE A 116 -7.78 17.64 -5.71
CA PHE A 116 -8.53 16.60 -6.43
C PHE A 116 -8.93 17.05 -7.84
N GLN A 117 -9.38 18.30 -8.00
CA GLN A 117 -9.68 18.86 -9.31
C GLN A 117 -8.41 19.01 -10.15
N ILE A 118 -7.29 19.44 -9.55
CA ILE A 118 -6.00 19.54 -10.23
C ILE A 118 -5.51 18.16 -10.68
N ASN A 119 -5.67 17.13 -9.84
CA ASN A 119 -5.32 15.75 -10.17
C ASN A 119 -6.19 15.20 -11.31
N ALA A 120 -7.50 15.47 -11.29
CA ALA A 120 -8.42 15.04 -12.35
C ALA A 120 -8.03 15.64 -13.71
N ASP A 121 -7.75 16.95 -13.78
CA ASP A 121 -7.26 17.59 -15.00
C ASP A 121 -5.93 17.00 -15.47
N THR A 122 -5.02 16.75 -14.51
CA THR A 122 -3.71 16.16 -14.82
C THR A 122 -3.89 14.77 -15.43
N ALA A 123 -4.77 13.94 -14.88
CA ALA A 123 -5.04 12.61 -15.41
C ALA A 123 -5.71 12.66 -16.79
N ALA A 124 -6.64 13.59 -17.02
CA ALA A 124 -7.26 13.82 -18.32
C ALA A 124 -6.20 14.23 -19.37
N ALA A 125 -5.31 15.16 -19.05
CA ALA A 125 -4.21 15.57 -19.94
C ALA A 125 -3.23 14.41 -20.20
N LEU A 126 -2.92 13.61 -19.18
CA LEU A 126 -2.10 12.40 -19.34
C LEU A 126 -2.78 11.40 -20.27
N ARG A 127 -4.11 11.22 -20.19
CA ARG A 127 -4.88 10.34 -21.08
C ARG A 127 -4.73 10.73 -22.53
N GLU A 128 -4.92 12.01 -22.84
CA GLU A 128 -4.75 12.55 -24.19
C GLU A 128 -3.35 12.29 -24.74
N SER A 129 -2.32 12.37 -23.89
CA SER A 129 -0.94 12.12 -24.28
C SER A 129 -0.56 10.63 -24.38
N ARG A 130 -1.13 9.76 -23.52
CA ARG A 130 -0.77 8.34 -23.41
C ARG A 130 -1.50 7.48 -24.44
N ALA A 131 -2.79 7.75 -24.70
CA ALA A 131 -3.62 6.86 -25.51
C ALA A 131 -3.11 6.68 -26.97
N PRO A 132 -2.65 7.72 -27.68
CA PRO A 132 -2.07 7.54 -29.02
C PRO A 132 -0.76 6.75 -28.99
N LYS A 133 0.10 7.02 -28.00
CA LYS A 133 1.39 6.31 -27.83
C LYS A 133 1.17 4.84 -27.52
N TRP A 134 0.25 4.53 -26.60
CA TRP A 134 -0.08 3.16 -26.22
C TRP A 134 -0.56 2.33 -27.42
N LYS A 135 -1.37 2.92 -28.30
CA LYS A 135 -1.86 2.26 -29.52
C LYS A 135 -0.75 1.89 -30.51
N THR A 136 0.37 2.62 -30.53
CA THR A 136 1.49 2.33 -31.43
C THR A 136 2.46 1.27 -30.90
N LEU A 137 2.39 0.95 -29.60
CA LEU A 137 3.26 -0.06 -28.99
C LEU A 137 2.83 -1.47 -29.39
N SER A 138 3.81 -2.32 -29.69
CA SER A 138 3.62 -3.77 -29.76
C SER A 138 3.24 -4.34 -28.38
N GLU A 139 2.65 -5.54 -28.35
CA GLU A 139 2.32 -6.20 -27.08
C GLU A 139 3.55 -6.42 -26.19
N ALA A 140 4.71 -6.72 -26.79
CA ALA A 140 5.96 -6.89 -26.07
C ALA A 140 6.41 -5.58 -25.39
N GLU A 141 6.34 -4.45 -26.10
CA GLU A 141 6.65 -3.13 -25.54
C GLU A 141 5.66 -2.70 -24.46
N LYS A 142 4.37 -3.03 -24.61
CA LYS A 142 3.35 -2.81 -23.58
C LYS A 142 3.67 -3.60 -22.31
N ARG A 143 3.95 -4.91 -22.43
CA ARG A 143 4.31 -5.77 -21.29
C ARG A 143 5.61 -5.33 -20.62
N ALA A 144 6.59 -4.87 -21.39
CA ALA A 144 7.82 -4.28 -20.84
C ALA A 144 7.51 -3.00 -20.04
N THR A 145 6.71 -2.10 -20.61
CA THR A 145 6.28 -0.86 -19.94
C THR A 145 5.52 -1.17 -18.64
N ILE A 146 4.60 -2.13 -18.65
CA ILE A 146 3.84 -2.55 -17.45
C ILE A 146 4.80 -3.07 -16.39
N ARG A 147 5.70 -3.99 -16.76
CA ARG A 147 6.68 -4.59 -15.86
C ARG A 147 7.56 -3.54 -15.19
N ASP A 148 8.07 -2.59 -15.97
CA ASP A 148 8.93 -1.50 -15.48
C ASP A 148 8.16 -0.55 -14.57
N THR A 149 6.90 -0.24 -14.90
CA THR A 149 6.07 0.71 -14.15
C THR A 149 5.68 0.17 -12.77
N ILE A 150 5.28 -1.10 -12.68
CA ILE A 150 4.91 -1.71 -11.40
C ILE A 150 6.12 -2.30 -10.66
N GLY A 151 7.26 -2.48 -11.34
CA GLY A 151 8.45 -3.12 -10.76
C GLY A 151 8.26 -4.61 -10.50
N SER A 152 7.40 -5.29 -11.28
CA SER A 152 7.20 -6.75 -11.14
C SER A 152 8.44 -7.51 -11.60
N PRO A 153 8.74 -8.68 -10.99
CA PRO A 153 9.90 -9.47 -11.37
C PRO A 153 9.85 -9.93 -12.84
N SER A 154 11.03 -10.12 -13.44
CA SER A 154 11.16 -10.74 -14.77
C SER A 154 11.02 -12.26 -14.67
N ASP A 155 10.85 -12.92 -15.82
CA ASP A 155 10.71 -14.37 -15.83
C ASP A 155 11.94 -15.10 -15.28
N ASP A 156 13.13 -14.52 -15.48
CA ASP A 156 14.42 -15.01 -14.98
C ASP A 156 14.51 -14.95 -13.45
N THR A 157 13.92 -13.92 -12.83
CA THR A 157 13.96 -13.74 -11.36
C THR A 157 12.84 -14.49 -10.64
N LEU A 158 11.82 -14.94 -11.35
CA LEU A 158 10.70 -15.74 -10.85
C LEU A 158 11.02 -17.25 -10.69
N SER A 159 12.29 -17.62 -10.49
CA SER A 159 12.81 -19.01 -10.52
C SER A 159 11.85 -20.08 -9.97
N ASN A 160 11.82 -21.25 -10.61
CA ASN A 160 10.83 -22.32 -10.43
C ASN A 160 10.41 -22.57 -8.96
N PRO A 161 9.28 -21.98 -8.49
CA PRO A 161 8.91 -21.97 -7.08
C PRO A 161 8.60 -23.40 -6.61
N ARG A 162 9.12 -23.77 -5.43
CA ARG A 162 8.87 -25.07 -4.82
C ARG A 162 8.08 -24.90 -3.53
N PRO A 163 6.76 -25.17 -3.54
CA PRO A 163 5.96 -25.08 -2.33
C PRO A 163 6.30 -26.25 -1.40
N ASN A 164 6.27 -25.99 -0.09
CA ASN A 164 6.35 -27.02 0.93
C ASN A 164 4.94 -27.48 1.29
N ARG A 165 4.73 -28.81 1.35
CA ARG A 165 3.50 -29.40 1.87
C ARG A 165 3.61 -29.50 3.39
N VAL A 166 2.74 -28.79 4.11
CA VAL A 166 2.78 -28.69 5.57
C VAL A 166 1.62 -29.43 6.26
N GLY A 167 0.67 -29.96 5.49
CA GLY A 167 -0.40 -30.80 6.01
C GLY A 167 -1.47 -31.09 4.97
N SER A 168 -2.48 -31.87 5.35
CA SER A 168 -3.63 -32.14 4.49
C SER A 168 -4.91 -32.39 5.29
N VAL A 169 -6.06 -32.23 4.63
CA VAL A 169 -7.39 -32.55 5.14
C VAL A 169 -8.17 -33.28 4.06
N THR A 170 -8.66 -34.47 4.34
CA THR A 170 -9.51 -35.23 3.42
C THR A 170 -10.96 -34.78 3.53
N ARG A 171 -11.63 -34.58 2.39
CA ARG A 171 -13.08 -34.39 2.28
C ARG A 171 -13.64 -35.43 1.30
N GLN A 172 -14.97 -35.51 1.21
CA GLN A 172 -15.60 -36.47 0.30
C GLN A 172 -15.35 -36.06 -1.16
N GLY A 173 -14.57 -36.87 -1.89
CA GLY A 173 -14.29 -36.69 -3.32
C GLY A 173 -13.04 -35.87 -3.65
N TYR A 174 -12.30 -35.37 -2.65
CA TYR A 174 -11.09 -34.59 -2.83
C TYR A 174 -10.25 -34.47 -1.55
N VAL A 175 -8.97 -34.12 -1.71
CA VAL A 175 -8.06 -33.74 -0.61
C VAL A 175 -7.71 -32.27 -0.67
N ILE A 176 -7.57 -31.63 0.48
CA ILE A 176 -7.03 -30.28 0.62
C ILE A 176 -5.60 -30.41 1.14
N GLU A 177 -4.62 -29.98 0.36
CA GLU A 177 -3.23 -29.89 0.76
C GLU A 177 -2.91 -28.46 1.23
N LYS A 178 -2.25 -28.35 2.38
CA LYS A 178 -1.75 -27.07 2.91
C LYS A 178 -0.35 -26.85 2.38
N LEU A 179 -0.15 -25.74 1.68
CA LEU A 179 1.11 -25.37 1.05
C LEU A 179 1.66 -24.09 1.66
N THR A 180 2.98 -23.96 1.66
CA THR A 180 3.67 -22.71 1.93
C THR A 180 4.74 -22.46 0.87
N LEU A 181 4.96 -21.19 0.52
CA LEU A 181 5.97 -20.77 -0.45
C LEU A 181 6.74 -19.57 0.07
N GLU A 182 8.05 -19.70 0.24
CA GLU A 182 8.91 -18.56 0.52
C GLU A 182 9.15 -17.76 -0.77
N VAL A 183 8.67 -16.51 -0.81
CA VAL A 183 8.73 -15.66 -2.01
C VAL A 183 9.88 -14.65 -1.97
N GLU A 184 10.30 -14.27 -0.77
CA GLU A 184 11.47 -13.45 -0.43
C GLU A 184 12.02 -13.96 0.92
N PRO A 185 13.31 -13.73 1.24
CA PRO A 185 13.89 -14.18 2.50
C PRO A 185 13.05 -13.74 3.72
N GLY A 186 12.49 -14.72 4.44
CA GLY A 186 11.65 -14.48 5.61
C GLY A 186 10.18 -14.13 5.34
N LEU A 187 9.74 -14.08 4.07
CA LEU A 187 8.34 -13.90 3.69
C LEU A 187 7.78 -15.18 3.07
N VAL A 188 6.88 -15.83 3.80
CA VAL A 188 6.26 -17.10 3.42
C VAL A 188 4.76 -16.88 3.19
N LEU A 189 4.28 -17.24 2.00
CA LEU A 189 2.87 -17.16 1.63
C LEU A 189 2.20 -18.54 1.72
N PRO A 190 1.00 -18.64 2.32
CA PRO A 190 0.25 -19.88 2.38
C PRO A 190 -0.65 -20.09 1.15
N ALA A 191 -1.01 -21.35 0.91
CA ALA A 191 -2.07 -21.71 -0.02
C ALA A 191 -2.76 -23.02 0.39
N LEU A 192 -3.98 -23.21 -0.10
CA LEU A 192 -4.73 -24.46 -0.04
C LEU A 192 -4.90 -25.00 -1.47
N ALA A 193 -4.33 -26.17 -1.74
CA ALA A 193 -4.56 -26.89 -2.99
C ALA A 193 -5.66 -27.93 -2.80
N PHE A 194 -6.79 -27.76 -3.48
CA PHE A 194 -7.91 -28.68 -3.50
C PHE A 194 -7.76 -29.60 -4.71
N VAL A 195 -7.56 -30.89 -4.44
CA VAL A 195 -7.20 -31.88 -5.44
C VAL A 195 -8.31 -32.94 -5.50
N PRO A 196 -9.09 -33.02 -6.58
CA PRO A 196 -10.14 -34.02 -6.73
C PRO A 196 -9.55 -35.43 -6.87
N ASP A 197 -10.30 -36.44 -6.44
CA ASP A 197 -9.90 -37.86 -6.58
C ASP A 197 -9.68 -38.25 -8.06
N HIS A 198 -10.39 -37.57 -8.97
CA HIS A 198 -10.32 -37.76 -10.41
C HIS A 198 -10.15 -36.40 -11.14
N PRO A 199 -8.90 -35.89 -11.26
CA PRO A 199 -8.63 -34.65 -11.97
C PRO A 199 -8.96 -34.73 -13.46
N ALA A 200 -9.65 -33.72 -13.99
CA ALA A 200 -10.08 -33.63 -15.39
C ALA A 200 -9.03 -33.00 -16.32
N GLY A 201 -7.86 -32.63 -15.79
CA GLY A 201 -6.79 -31.94 -16.53
C GLY A 201 -6.88 -30.41 -16.49
N THR A 202 -7.92 -29.84 -15.88
CA THR A 202 -8.08 -28.40 -15.72
C THR A 202 -7.66 -27.95 -14.31
N ALA A 203 -7.10 -26.75 -14.20
CA ALA A 203 -6.75 -26.17 -12.90
C ALA A 203 -7.07 -24.68 -12.80
N THR A 204 -7.40 -24.21 -11.60
CA THR A 204 -7.79 -22.82 -11.33
C THR A 204 -6.92 -22.22 -10.24
N LEU A 205 -6.27 -21.10 -10.53
CA LEU A 205 -5.66 -20.23 -9.52
C LEU A 205 -6.77 -19.34 -8.96
N TYR A 206 -7.00 -19.43 -7.65
CA TYR A 206 -8.07 -18.71 -6.96
C TYR A 206 -7.45 -17.73 -5.94
N LEU A 207 -7.58 -16.44 -6.21
CA LEU A 207 -6.99 -15.38 -5.39
C LEU A 207 -8.12 -14.52 -4.79
N HIS A 208 -8.36 -14.65 -3.49
CA HIS A 208 -9.37 -13.86 -2.80
C HIS A 208 -8.73 -12.75 -1.97
N GLY A 209 -9.21 -11.52 -2.11
CA GLY A 209 -8.71 -10.32 -1.45
C GLY A 209 -8.90 -10.24 0.06
N SER A 210 -9.25 -11.35 0.73
CA SER A 210 -9.44 -11.39 2.19
C SER A 210 -8.71 -12.57 2.82
N SER A 211 -8.92 -13.77 2.30
CA SER A 211 -8.14 -14.97 2.67
C SER A 211 -8.39 -16.11 1.68
N MET A 212 -7.43 -17.02 1.55
CA MET A 212 -7.59 -18.30 0.84
C MET A 212 -8.76 -19.16 1.34
N THR A 213 -9.29 -18.89 2.55
CA THR A 213 -10.43 -19.64 3.10
C THR A 213 -11.80 -19.03 2.81
N ALA A 214 -11.88 -17.82 2.25
CA ALA A 214 -13.14 -17.07 2.13
C ALA A 214 -14.25 -17.86 1.43
N ASP A 215 -13.90 -18.57 0.34
CA ASP A 215 -14.83 -19.35 -0.48
C ASP A 215 -14.60 -20.88 -0.37
N ALA A 216 -13.84 -21.33 0.64
CA ALA A 216 -13.39 -22.71 0.81
C ALA A 216 -14.35 -23.62 1.62
N ALA A 217 -15.44 -23.06 2.13
CA ALA A 217 -16.43 -23.80 2.90
C ALA A 217 -17.10 -24.90 2.06
N PRO A 218 -17.53 -26.02 2.67
CA PRO A 218 -18.35 -27.02 1.97
C PRO A 218 -19.58 -26.37 1.33
N GLY A 219 -19.87 -26.71 0.08
CA GLY A 219 -20.91 -26.08 -0.75
C GLY A 219 -20.54 -24.73 -1.37
N GLY A 220 -19.35 -24.19 -1.07
CA GLY A 220 -18.88 -22.90 -1.60
C GLY A 220 -18.35 -22.96 -3.04
N PRO A 221 -17.99 -21.79 -3.61
CA PRO A 221 -17.50 -21.68 -4.99
C PRO A 221 -16.28 -22.55 -5.31
N ILE A 222 -15.31 -22.64 -4.40
CA ILE A 222 -14.12 -23.48 -4.62
C ILE A 222 -14.50 -24.96 -4.68
N GLU A 223 -15.40 -25.42 -3.81
CA GLU A 223 -15.82 -26.83 -3.82
C GLU A 223 -16.59 -27.18 -5.11
N ALA A 224 -17.36 -26.25 -5.67
CA ALA A 224 -18.05 -26.46 -6.94
C ALA A 224 -17.06 -26.71 -8.10
N LEU A 225 -15.96 -25.97 -8.16
CA LEU A 225 -14.89 -26.17 -9.15
C LEU A 225 -14.19 -27.52 -8.96
N VAL A 226 -13.88 -27.88 -7.72
CA VAL A 226 -13.21 -29.15 -7.39
C VAL A 226 -14.09 -30.35 -7.73
N LYS A 227 -15.40 -30.27 -7.43
CA LYS A 227 -16.38 -31.31 -7.80
C LYS A 227 -16.58 -31.43 -9.33
N ALA A 228 -16.25 -30.38 -10.09
CA ALA A 228 -16.19 -30.44 -11.55
C ALA A 228 -14.88 -31.05 -12.08
N GLY A 229 -14.00 -31.55 -11.21
CA GLY A 229 -12.74 -32.21 -11.56
C GLY A 229 -11.56 -31.25 -11.72
N GLN A 230 -11.69 -29.99 -11.34
CA GLN A 230 -10.58 -29.02 -11.41
C GLN A 230 -9.67 -29.14 -10.19
N VAL A 231 -8.35 -29.05 -10.38
CA VAL A 231 -7.44 -28.75 -9.27
C VAL A 231 -7.55 -27.25 -8.96
N VAL A 232 -7.86 -26.88 -7.73
CA VAL A 232 -7.98 -25.46 -7.35
C VAL A 232 -6.88 -25.09 -6.36
N LEU A 233 -6.05 -24.11 -6.71
CA LEU A 233 -5.06 -23.53 -5.80
C LEU A 233 -5.59 -22.21 -5.27
N ALA A 234 -6.17 -22.22 -4.06
CA ALA A 234 -6.56 -21.02 -3.35
C ALA A 234 -5.34 -20.47 -2.61
N ALA A 235 -4.78 -19.35 -3.06
CA ALA A 235 -3.49 -18.84 -2.58
C ALA A 235 -3.56 -17.39 -2.12
N GLU A 236 -2.74 -17.04 -1.13
CA GLU A 236 -2.65 -15.67 -0.63
C GLU A 236 -1.53 -14.89 -1.33
N LEU A 237 -1.74 -13.59 -1.46
CA LEU A 237 -0.72 -12.60 -1.84
C LEU A 237 -0.25 -11.91 -0.57
N ARG A 238 0.95 -11.33 -0.56
CA ARG A 238 1.48 -10.66 0.65
C ARG A 238 0.53 -9.58 1.19
N GLY A 239 0.36 -9.52 2.51
CA GLY A 239 -0.56 -8.59 3.18
C GLY A 239 -2.04 -9.02 3.14
N ILE A 240 -2.34 -10.22 2.62
CA ILE A 240 -3.70 -10.79 2.64
C ILE A 240 -3.69 -11.99 3.59
N GLY A 241 -4.77 -12.17 4.35
CA GLY A 241 -5.02 -13.34 5.17
C GLY A 241 -3.97 -13.55 6.26
N GLU A 242 -3.26 -14.69 6.25
CA GLU A 242 -2.29 -15.02 7.31
C GLU A 242 -1.07 -14.08 7.33
N THR A 243 -0.85 -13.32 6.25
CA THR A 243 0.22 -12.33 6.16
C THR A 243 -0.24 -10.88 6.32
N GLU A 244 -1.53 -10.66 6.59
CA GLU A 244 -2.07 -9.32 6.87
C GLU A 244 -1.38 -8.72 8.10
N THR A 245 -0.92 -7.49 7.97
CA THR A 245 -0.49 -6.70 9.12
C THR A 245 -1.66 -5.82 9.55
N GLY A 246 -2.15 -5.98 10.78
CA GLY A 246 -3.28 -5.16 11.24
C GLY A 246 -4.31 -5.86 12.12
N HIS A 247 -4.22 -7.18 12.32
CA HIS A 247 -5.09 -7.89 13.26
C HIS A 247 -5.03 -7.24 14.67
N GLY A 248 -6.14 -6.60 15.05
CA GLY A 248 -6.30 -5.96 16.36
C GLY A 248 -5.59 -4.61 16.53
N LYS A 249 -4.99 -4.04 15.49
CA LYS A 249 -4.38 -2.70 15.59
C LYS A 249 -5.34 -1.61 15.11
N ASN A 250 -5.43 -0.53 15.88
CA ASN A 250 -6.07 0.73 15.47
C ASN A 250 -4.97 1.66 14.95
N GLU A 251 -4.52 1.40 13.73
CA GLU A 251 -3.47 2.20 13.09
C GLU A 251 -4.05 3.47 12.43
N PHE A 252 -3.18 4.46 12.22
CA PHE A 252 -3.55 5.70 11.57
C PHE A 252 -4.15 5.45 10.17
N GLY A 253 -5.37 5.93 9.97
CA GLY A 253 -6.06 5.90 8.68
C GLY A 253 -6.62 4.54 8.25
N LYS A 254 -6.83 3.62 9.20
CA LYS A 254 -7.62 2.39 9.01
C LYS A 254 -8.98 2.70 8.37
N GLY A 255 -9.34 1.96 7.31
CA GLY A 255 -10.56 2.17 6.51
C GLY A 255 -10.46 3.27 5.44
N ARG A 256 -9.43 4.13 5.47
CA ARG A 256 -9.16 5.09 4.38
C ARG A 256 -8.01 4.62 3.49
N PHE A 257 -6.94 4.14 4.10
CA PHE A 257 -5.74 3.67 3.39
C PHE A 257 -5.68 2.14 3.21
N GLY A 258 -6.49 1.37 3.95
CA GLY A 258 -6.38 -0.09 3.99
C GLY A 258 -5.73 -0.62 5.26
N PRO A 259 -5.79 -1.93 5.49
CA PRO A 259 -5.15 -2.60 6.63
C PRO A 259 -3.61 -2.48 6.57
N ASP A 260 -3.02 -2.55 5.37
CA ASP A 260 -1.56 -2.58 5.14
C ASP A 260 -0.90 -1.20 5.03
N ASN A 261 -1.50 -0.11 5.55
CA ASN A 261 -1.06 1.26 5.26
C ASN A 261 0.44 1.51 5.51
N LEU A 262 0.95 1.09 6.67
CA LEU A 262 2.37 1.29 7.01
C LEU A 262 3.31 0.51 6.09
N ASP A 263 2.91 -0.68 5.65
CA ASP A 263 3.72 -1.48 4.75
C ASP A 263 3.67 -0.93 3.32
N ILE A 264 2.52 -0.41 2.87
CA ILE A 264 2.38 0.30 1.59
C ILE A 264 3.30 1.53 1.56
N LEU A 265 3.29 2.33 2.63
CA LEU A 265 4.17 3.50 2.75
C LEU A 265 5.64 3.11 2.80
N THR A 266 5.97 2.02 3.51
CA THR A 266 7.35 1.50 3.57
C THR A 266 7.81 1.00 2.19
N ALA A 267 6.96 0.26 1.48
CA ALA A 267 7.24 -0.17 0.11
C ALA A 267 7.47 1.04 -0.80
N TYR A 268 6.63 2.08 -0.70
CA TYR A 268 6.77 3.32 -1.46
C TYR A 268 8.11 4.01 -1.20
N LEU A 269 8.55 4.12 0.06
CA LEU A 269 9.86 4.69 0.42
C LEU A 269 11.03 3.87 -0.13
N MET A 270 10.85 2.57 -0.35
CA MET A 270 11.83 1.69 -0.98
C MET A 270 11.77 1.71 -2.51
N GLY A 271 10.93 2.56 -3.11
CA GLY A 271 10.71 2.60 -4.56
C GLY A 271 9.93 1.41 -5.11
N LYS A 272 9.20 0.70 -4.25
CA LYS A 272 8.32 -0.44 -4.61
C LYS A 272 6.85 -0.03 -4.45
N ASN A 273 5.95 -0.87 -4.97
CA ASN A 273 4.52 -0.74 -4.74
C ASN A 273 3.90 -2.14 -4.59
N TYR A 274 2.76 -2.20 -3.90
CA TYR A 274 2.11 -3.47 -3.58
C TYR A 274 1.54 -4.16 -4.83
N VAL A 275 1.09 -3.42 -5.85
CA VAL A 275 0.60 -4.00 -7.11
C VAL A 275 1.68 -4.87 -7.75
N GLY A 276 2.89 -4.34 -7.98
CA GLY A 276 3.97 -5.10 -8.59
C GLY A 276 4.49 -6.25 -7.73
N MET A 277 4.56 -6.06 -6.41
CA MET A 277 4.95 -7.11 -5.47
C MET A 277 3.94 -8.27 -5.48
N ARG A 278 2.64 -7.97 -5.36
CA ARG A 278 1.54 -8.95 -5.40
C ARG A 278 1.37 -9.58 -6.79
N THR A 279 1.68 -8.88 -7.88
CA THR A 279 1.76 -9.47 -9.23
C THR A 279 2.85 -10.53 -9.30
N GLY A 280 4.01 -10.28 -8.69
CA GLY A 280 5.08 -11.27 -8.57
C GLY A 280 4.69 -12.49 -7.72
N ASP A 281 3.86 -12.31 -6.70
CA ASP A 281 3.32 -13.41 -5.89
C ASP A 281 2.35 -14.27 -6.73
N ALA A 282 1.41 -13.63 -7.44
CA ALA A 282 0.47 -14.29 -8.33
C ALA A 282 1.20 -15.09 -9.43
N GLN A 283 2.23 -14.53 -10.06
CA GLN A 283 3.04 -15.23 -11.07
C GLN A 283 3.75 -16.47 -10.50
N ARG A 284 4.23 -16.43 -9.25
CA ARG A 284 4.82 -17.60 -8.59
C ARG A 284 3.78 -18.69 -8.37
N TRP A 285 2.59 -18.34 -7.89
CA TRP A 285 1.50 -19.30 -7.72
C TRP A 285 1.02 -19.88 -9.06
N THR A 286 0.97 -19.08 -10.12
CA THR A 286 0.71 -19.56 -11.48
C THR A 286 1.73 -20.62 -11.90
N ARG A 287 3.02 -20.41 -11.62
CA ARG A 287 4.08 -21.39 -11.94
C ARG A 287 3.98 -22.66 -11.10
N VAL A 288 3.61 -22.56 -9.83
CA VAL A 288 3.30 -23.73 -8.98
C VAL A 288 2.17 -24.54 -9.61
N LEU A 289 1.05 -23.90 -9.97
CA LEU A 289 -0.11 -24.58 -10.54
C LEU A 289 0.15 -25.14 -11.94
N SER A 290 0.88 -24.42 -12.77
CA SER A 290 1.26 -24.85 -14.13
C SER A 290 2.12 -26.11 -14.15
N ASN A 291 2.87 -26.33 -13.06
CA ASN A 291 3.73 -27.50 -12.87
C ASN A 291 3.13 -28.48 -11.84
N TRP A 292 1.84 -28.39 -11.57
CA TRP A 292 1.14 -29.36 -10.73
C TRP A 292 1.23 -30.76 -11.36
N GLU A 293 1.18 -31.81 -10.56
CA GLU A 293 1.19 -33.20 -11.05
C GLU A 293 -0.13 -33.89 -10.69
N PRO A 294 -0.90 -34.43 -11.66
CA PRO A 294 -0.63 -34.40 -13.10
C PRO A 294 -0.72 -32.99 -13.70
N LYS A 295 0.11 -32.73 -14.72
CA LYS A 295 0.18 -31.42 -15.38
C LYS A 295 -1.16 -31.01 -16.00
N PRO A 296 -1.71 -29.84 -15.66
CA PRO A 296 -2.95 -29.37 -16.26
C PRO A 296 -2.74 -28.99 -17.74
N ASN A 297 -3.76 -29.24 -18.57
CA ASN A 297 -3.81 -28.84 -19.97
C ASN A 297 -4.45 -27.46 -20.16
N ALA A 298 -5.22 -26.98 -19.17
CA ALA A 298 -5.86 -25.68 -19.16
C ALA A 298 -5.78 -25.05 -17.77
N LEU A 299 -5.54 -23.74 -17.74
CA LEU A 299 -5.47 -22.95 -16.53
C LEU A 299 -6.52 -21.84 -16.55
N HIS A 300 -7.17 -21.63 -15.42
CA HIS A 300 -8.10 -20.51 -15.22
C HIS A 300 -7.62 -19.64 -14.05
N LEU A 301 -8.00 -18.38 -14.08
CA LEU A 301 -7.73 -17.42 -13.02
C LEU A 301 -9.04 -16.86 -12.49
N VAL A 302 -9.24 -16.93 -11.18
CA VAL A 302 -10.31 -16.22 -10.48
C VAL A 302 -9.66 -15.30 -9.45
N ALA A 303 -9.94 -14.01 -9.53
CA ALA A 303 -9.43 -13.02 -8.60
C ALA A 303 -10.52 -12.08 -8.10
N ILE A 304 -10.56 -11.84 -6.79
CA ILE A 304 -11.66 -11.13 -6.12
C ILE A 304 -11.09 -10.04 -5.19
N GLY A 305 -11.67 -8.84 -5.23
CA GLY A 305 -11.33 -7.74 -4.34
C GLY A 305 -9.89 -7.27 -4.50
N GLU A 306 -9.16 -7.11 -3.39
CA GLU A 306 -7.76 -6.62 -3.41
C GLU A 306 -6.78 -7.46 -4.24
N ALA A 307 -7.11 -8.73 -4.53
CA ALA A 307 -6.30 -9.58 -5.39
C ALA A 307 -6.51 -9.31 -6.89
N ALA A 308 -7.58 -8.62 -7.27
CA ALA A 308 -8.04 -8.45 -8.65
C ALA A 308 -7.02 -7.69 -9.53
N ILE A 309 -6.57 -6.51 -9.09
CA ILE A 309 -5.62 -5.70 -9.86
C ILE A 309 -4.28 -6.44 -10.05
N PRO A 310 -3.63 -6.99 -9.00
CA PRO A 310 -2.39 -7.75 -9.17
C PRO A 310 -2.54 -8.98 -10.07
N ALA A 311 -3.68 -9.67 -10.01
CA ALA A 311 -3.99 -10.85 -10.82
C ALA A 311 -4.19 -10.50 -12.30
N LEU A 312 -4.90 -9.41 -12.60
CA LEU A 312 -5.05 -8.92 -13.98
C LEU A 312 -3.70 -8.53 -14.58
N HIS A 313 -2.82 -7.89 -13.80
CA HIS A 313 -1.44 -7.63 -14.22
C HIS A 313 -0.67 -8.93 -14.48
N ALA A 314 -0.81 -9.96 -13.62
CA ALA A 314 -0.15 -11.24 -13.84
C ALA A 314 -0.61 -11.92 -15.14
N ALA A 315 -1.92 -11.94 -15.41
CA ALA A 315 -2.47 -12.44 -16.68
C ALA A 315 -2.00 -11.61 -17.89
N ALA A 316 -1.98 -10.28 -17.75
CA ALA A 316 -1.48 -9.37 -18.78
C ALA A 316 0.03 -9.41 -18.97
N LEU A 317 0.80 -10.11 -18.13
CA LEU A 317 2.24 -10.31 -18.29
C LEU A 317 2.59 -11.73 -18.77
N ASP A 318 1.77 -12.73 -18.46
CA ASP A 318 1.96 -14.14 -18.86
C ASP A 318 1.05 -14.49 -20.05
N ALA A 319 1.48 -14.06 -21.25
CA ALA A 319 0.71 -14.13 -22.48
C ALA A 319 0.14 -15.53 -22.76
N GLY A 320 -1.19 -15.62 -22.91
CA GLY A 320 -1.88 -16.85 -23.27
C GLY A 320 -1.82 -17.97 -22.22
N ARG A 321 -1.42 -17.65 -20.98
CA ARG A 321 -1.32 -18.64 -19.89
C ARG A 321 -2.68 -19.19 -19.46
N PHE A 322 -3.68 -18.33 -19.40
CA PHE A 322 -5.01 -18.64 -18.88
C PHE A 322 -6.01 -18.77 -20.02
N GLU A 323 -6.85 -19.81 -19.98
CA GLU A 323 -7.98 -19.98 -20.89
C GLU A 323 -9.15 -19.05 -20.51
N SER A 324 -9.28 -18.73 -19.22
CA SER A 324 -10.19 -17.69 -18.74
C SER A 324 -9.65 -16.94 -17.53
N VAL A 325 -10.06 -15.68 -17.42
CA VAL A 325 -9.69 -14.75 -16.34
C VAL A 325 -10.97 -14.08 -15.81
N SER A 326 -11.40 -14.45 -14.61
CA SER A 326 -12.53 -13.83 -13.91
C SER A 326 -12.02 -12.89 -12.82
N ILE A 327 -12.35 -11.60 -12.98
CA ILE A 327 -11.98 -10.52 -12.06
C ILE A 327 -13.26 -9.98 -11.42
N ARG A 328 -13.34 -9.94 -10.09
CA ARG A 328 -14.53 -9.47 -9.37
C ARG A 328 -14.18 -8.38 -8.36
N GLY A 329 -15.01 -7.35 -8.25
CA GLY A 329 -14.81 -6.32 -7.22
C GLY A 329 -13.55 -5.48 -7.43
N MET A 330 -13.17 -5.23 -8.68
CA MET A 330 -12.02 -4.39 -9.06
C MET A 330 -12.46 -2.94 -9.28
N LEU A 331 -11.55 -1.98 -9.07
CA LEU A 331 -11.73 -0.64 -9.64
C LEU A 331 -11.84 -0.74 -11.18
N PRO A 332 -12.70 0.07 -11.83
CA PRO A 332 -12.78 0.09 -13.29
C PRO A 332 -11.50 0.65 -13.94
N ASP A 333 -10.93 1.69 -13.34
CA ASP A 333 -9.75 2.41 -13.83
C ASP A 333 -9.12 3.23 -12.67
N TRP A 334 -7.85 3.61 -12.80
CA TRP A 334 -7.19 4.50 -11.83
C TRP A 334 -7.57 5.97 -12.02
N GLU A 335 -8.04 6.36 -13.19
CA GLU A 335 -8.46 7.74 -13.46
C GLU A 335 -9.63 8.18 -12.56
N SER A 336 -10.56 7.25 -12.26
CA SER A 336 -11.68 7.43 -11.33
C SER A 336 -11.21 7.62 -9.88
N LEU A 337 -10.03 7.09 -9.52
CA LEU A 337 -9.46 7.20 -8.18
C LEU A 337 -8.82 8.57 -7.92
N VAL A 338 -8.17 9.17 -8.92
CA VAL A 338 -7.34 10.38 -8.69
C VAL A 338 -8.14 11.65 -8.41
N GLY A 339 -9.39 11.71 -8.89
CA GLY A 339 -10.25 12.89 -8.83
C GLY A 339 -11.22 12.92 -7.65
N VAL A 340 -11.29 11.84 -6.86
CA VAL A 340 -12.22 11.77 -5.73
C VAL A 340 -11.62 12.36 -4.47
N GLY A 341 -12.46 13.01 -3.66
CA GLY A 341 -12.05 13.63 -2.40
C GLY A 341 -11.84 12.64 -1.24
N GLU A 342 -12.36 11.41 -1.38
CA GLU A 342 -12.22 10.36 -0.37
C GLU A 342 -12.18 8.99 -1.05
N THR A 343 -11.46 8.06 -0.41
CA THR A 343 -11.29 6.67 -0.84
C THR A 343 -11.41 5.72 0.34
N HIS A 344 -11.78 4.47 0.09
CA HIS A 344 -11.81 3.42 1.10
C HIS A 344 -10.95 2.23 0.66
N ASP A 345 -9.89 1.94 1.43
CA ASP A 345 -8.97 0.81 1.22
C ASP A 345 -8.33 0.75 -0.19
N GLN A 346 -8.02 1.92 -0.78
CA GLN A 346 -7.46 2.00 -2.14
C GLN A 346 -5.95 2.27 -2.19
N ALA A 347 -5.27 2.52 -1.06
CA ALA A 347 -3.84 2.85 -1.11
C ALA A 347 -3.00 1.69 -1.65
N VAL A 348 -3.43 0.44 -1.41
CA VAL A 348 -2.76 -0.78 -1.89
C VAL A 348 -2.72 -0.87 -3.43
N ASN A 349 -3.66 -0.19 -4.09
CA ASN A 349 -3.79 -0.15 -5.55
C ASN A 349 -2.92 0.95 -6.19
N THR A 350 -2.20 1.76 -5.40
CA THR A 350 -1.45 2.91 -5.93
C THR A 350 -0.12 2.50 -6.56
N VAL A 351 0.15 3.04 -7.75
CA VAL A 351 1.41 2.87 -8.48
C VAL A 351 1.92 4.24 -8.92
N HIS A 352 3.14 4.58 -8.54
CA HIS A 352 3.71 5.90 -8.81
C HIS A 352 3.78 6.17 -10.32
N GLY A 353 3.08 7.21 -10.79
CA GLY A 353 3.17 7.67 -12.17
C GLY A 353 2.49 6.78 -13.22
N VAL A 354 1.73 5.76 -12.83
CA VAL A 354 1.16 4.76 -13.76
C VAL A 354 0.35 5.35 -14.91
N LEU A 355 -0.45 6.40 -14.63
CA LEU A 355 -1.28 7.09 -15.63
C LEU A 355 -0.47 7.84 -16.70
N ARG A 356 0.87 7.92 -16.59
CA ARG A 356 1.74 8.38 -17.68
C ARG A 356 1.94 7.32 -18.76
N HIS A 357 1.65 6.06 -18.45
CA HIS A 357 2.00 4.88 -19.24
C HIS A 357 0.77 4.12 -19.73
N TYR A 358 -0.14 3.74 -18.82
CA TYR A 358 -1.35 2.95 -19.13
C TYR A 358 -2.39 3.10 -18.01
N ASP A 359 -3.57 2.52 -18.20
CA ASP A 359 -4.63 2.39 -17.19
C ASP A 359 -5.15 0.94 -17.09
N LEU A 360 -5.97 0.59 -16.08
CA LEU A 360 -6.43 -0.79 -15.85
C LEU A 360 -7.12 -1.43 -17.08
N PRO A 361 -8.00 -0.74 -17.84
CA PRO A 361 -8.61 -1.32 -19.03
C PRO A 361 -7.61 -1.69 -20.13
N ASP A 362 -6.43 -1.07 -20.17
CA ASP A 362 -5.39 -1.37 -21.15
C ASP A 362 -4.76 -2.77 -20.94
N LEU A 363 -4.97 -3.38 -19.77
CA LEU A 363 -4.49 -4.74 -19.44
C LEU A 363 -5.37 -5.84 -20.04
N VAL A 364 -6.66 -5.58 -20.23
CA VAL A 364 -7.64 -6.59 -20.67
C VAL A 364 -7.26 -7.23 -22.01
N PRO A 365 -6.90 -6.46 -23.06
CA PRO A 365 -6.46 -7.06 -24.32
C PRO A 365 -5.21 -7.95 -24.18
N LEU A 366 -4.29 -7.60 -23.28
CA LEU A 366 -3.06 -8.37 -23.05
C LEU A 366 -3.29 -9.65 -22.23
N ALA A 367 -4.38 -9.69 -21.46
CA ALA A 367 -4.80 -10.83 -20.65
C ALA A 367 -5.72 -11.81 -21.41
N GLY A 368 -6.03 -11.55 -22.68
CA GLY A 368 -6.87 -12.42 -23.53
C GLY A 368 -8.05 -11.71 -24.21
N GLY A 369 -8.29 -10.44 -23.89
CA GLY A 369 -9.42 -9.66 -24.43
C GLY A 369 -10.76 -10.07 -23.85
N ASP A 370 -11.84 -9.47 -24.36
CA ASP A 370 -13.20 -9.64 -23.82
C ASP A 370 -13.75 -11.08 -23.97
N ASP A 371 -13.12 -11.91 -24.83
CA ASP A 371 -13.48 -13.31 -25.01
C ASP A 371 -13.00 -14.21 -23.85
N GLN A 372 -11.91 -13.82 -23.16
CA GLN A 372 -11.31 -14.59 -22.07
C GLN A 372 -11.41 -13.90 -20.71
N VAL A 373 -11.50 -12.57 -20.70
CA VAL A 373 -11.51 -11.77 -19.47
C VAL A 373 -12.94 -11.34 -19.15
N THR A 374 -13.43 -11.70 -17.98
CA THR A 374 -14.71 -11.24 -17.46
C THR A 374 -14.47 -10.38 -16.21
N ILE A 375 -14.90 -9.12 -16.24
CA ILE A 375 -14.89 -8.22 -15.09
C ILE A 375 -16.33 -8.09 -14.57
N GLU A 376 -16.55 -8.49 -13.31
CA GLU A 376 -17.88 -8.48 -12.69
C GLU A 376 -17.88 -7.61 -11.44
N HIS A 377 -19.02 -6.96 -11.17
CA HIS A 377 -19.26 -6.21 -9.94
C HIS A 377 -18.15 -5.19 -9.63
N PRO A 378 -17.83 -4.24 -10.53
CA PRO A 378 -16.81 -3.24 -10.26
C PRO A 378 -17.16 -2.41 -9.02
N ILE A 379 -16.13 -1.91 -8.33
CA ILE A 379 -16.29 -1.07 -7.14
C ILE A 379 -15.87 0.37 -7.41
N SER A 380 -16.50 1.30 -6.70
CA SER A 380 -16.13 2.71 -6.67
C SER A 380 -14.83 2.91 -5.87
N PRO A 381 -14.19 4.09 -5.98
CA PRO A 381 -13.11 4.49 -5.08
C PRO A 381 -13.46 4.41 -3.57
N LEU A 382 -14.74 4.38 -3.21
CA LEU A 382 -15.25 4.20 -1.85
C LEU A 382 -15.48 2.72 -1.48
N GLY A 383 -15.09 1.78 -2.32
CA GLY A 383 -15.25 0.34 -2.08
C GLY A 383 -16.70 -0.17 -2.23
N THR A 384 -17.61 0.65 -2.77
CA THR A 384 -19.01 0.27 -2.97
C THR A 384 -19.25 -0.27 -4.38
N PRO A 385 -20.11 -1.29 -4.57
CA PRO A 385 -20.48 -1.75 -5.91
C PRO A 385 -21.01 -0.61 -6.80
N ILE A 386 -20.62 -0.62 -8.07
CA ILE A 386 -21.13 0.27 -9.13
C ILE A 386 -22.20 -0.50 -9.93
N PRO A 387 -23.28 0.16 -10.40
CA PRO A 387 -24.32 -0.45 -11.22
C PRO A 387 -23.84 -1.11 -12.51
#